data_AF-A0A946LCP9-F1
#
_entry.id   AF-A0A946LCP9-F1
#
_cell.length_a   1.000
_cell.length_b   1.000
_cell.length_c   1.000
_cell.angle_alpha   90.00
_cell.angle_beta   90.00
_cell.angle_gamma   90.00
#
_symmetry.space_group_name_H-M   'P 1'
#
loop_
_entity.id
_entity.type
_entity.pdbx_description
1 polymer ?
#
loop_
_entity_poly.entity_id
_entity_poly.type
_entity_poly.pdbx_seq_one_letter_code
_entity_poly.pdbx_strand_id
1 'polypeptide(L)'
;MSGITLPGTGELVATDTVAGEEVQQMKVVVGGDGVGVDVSTAAPFPVNVAEVSATESLQTEADLTKIKGTAISLDNPMPITGLDPMLAIAMGLIPGYSAVNKFGHNPAATAGEDIWGGGGVYGFFPTEAVAMDVVSSDDEDGGAGTDTGALTIQVYGLDNDWLEQNETVTLNGTTPVALANEYIRIFRTIVLTAGSVETNIGNLIIASTEAAGGIAENTVGVYVNAGDGQTQQTIYTIPAGKTGYFIKGYTAMADDDKNGEVAEFQWQARPNNGVNGAWAVKGEVGLNNIGTGTWQYRYGVPAGPLPEKTDIRIRITGVTATLGVVGGYDIVLVDN
;
A
#
# COMPACT_ATOMS: atom_id res chain seq x y z
N MET A 1 1.51 -17.62 45.94
CA MET A 1 1.09 -19.04 45.96
C MET A 1 1.92 -19.80 46.98
N SER A 2 1.34 -20.24 48.10
CA SER A 2 1.96 -21.28 48.93
C SER A 2 1.17 -22.55 48.70
N GLY A 3 1.75 -23.56 48.04
CA GLY A 3 1.07 -24.83 47.82
C GLY A 3 1.03 -25.68 49.10
N ILE A 4 -0.03 -26.45 49.27
CA ILE A 4 -0.10 -27.51 50.28
C ILE A 4 0.64 -28.77 49.77
N THR A 5 1.45 -29.37 50.63
CA THR A 5 2.15 -30.63 50.35
C THR A 5 1.31 -31.80 50.84
N LEU A 6 1.03 -32.77 49.96
CA LEU A 6 0.26 -33.96 50.33
C LEU A 6 1.07 -34.87 51.30
N PRO A 7 0.49 -35.27 52.45
CA PRO A 7 1.17 -36.19 53.36
C PRO A 7 1.28 -37.57 52.74
N GLY A 8 2.53 -38.01 52.49
CA GLY A 8 2.88 -39.35 51.99
C GLY A 8 3.55 -39.37 50.62
N THR A 9 3.27 -38.40 49.74
CA THR A 9 3.85 -38.34 48.37
C THR A 9 4.75 -37.14 48.13
N GLY A 10 4.57 -36.03 48.86
CA GLY A 10 5.44 -34.86 48.74
C GLY A 10 5.22 -33.96 47.52
N GLU A 11 4.22 -34.26 46.67
CA GLU A 11 3.89 -33.42 45.51
C GLU A 11 3.10 -32.17 45.91
N LEU A 12 3.41 -31.05 45.24
CA LEU A 12 2.73 -29.75 45.39
C LEU A 12 1.53 -29.70 44.45
N VAL A 13 0.32 -29.59 45.00
CA VAL A 13 -0.90 -29.38 44.22
C VAL A 13 -1.24 -27.90 44.21
N ALA A 14 -1.60 -27.34 43.05
CA ALA A 14 -2.06 -25.97 42.95
C ALA A 14 -3.42 -25.84 43.67
N THR A 15 -3.43 -25.12 44.78
CA THR A 15 -4.61 -24.79 45.58
C THR A 15 -5.02 -23.34 45.33
N ASP A 16 -6.32 -23.07 45.43
CA ASP A 16 -6.86 -21.71 45.47
C ASP A 16 -7.42 -21.44 46.88
N THR A 17 -7.38 -20.20 47.34
CA THR A 17 -7.90 -19.83 48.67
C THR A 17 -9.25 -19.15 48.52
N VAL A 18 -10.32 -19.82 48.95
CA VAL A 18 -11.68 -19.28 48.93
C VAL A 18 -12.16 -19.13 50.37
N ALA A 19 -12.52 -17.91 50.77
CA ALA A 19 -12.98 -17.59 52.13
C ALA A 19 -12.04 -18.02 53.28
N GLY A 20 -10.73 -18.12 53.00
CA GLY A 20 -9.69 -18.45 53.99
C GLY A 20 -9.38 -19.94 54.12
N GLU A 21 -10.01 -20.81 53.31
CA GLU A 21 -9.67 -22.23 53.23
C GLU A 21 -9.03 -22.56 51.86
N GLU A 22 -7.99 -23.40 51.87
CA GLU A 22 -7.35 -23.88 50.65
C GLU A 22 -8.17 -25.02 50.03
N VAL A 23 -8.65 -24.83 48.80
CA VAL A 23 -9.47 -25.79 48.05
C VAL A 23 -8.78 -26.21 46.75
N GLN A 24 -8.92 -27.50 46.39
CA GLN A 24 -8.37 -28.07 45.17
C GLN A 24 -9.25 -27.74 43.97
N GLN A 25 -8.65 -27.32 42.84
CA GLN A 25 -9.38 -27.19 41.58
C GLN A 25 -9.58 -28.57 40.94
N MET A 26 -10.82 -29.08 40.92
CA MET A 26 -11.22 -30.27 40.16
C MET A 26 -11.88 -29.87 38.83
N LYS A 27 -11.50 -30.54 37.74
CA LYS A 27 -12.15 -30.38 36.44
C LYS A 27 -13.20 -31.47 36.26
N VAL A 28 -14.47 -31.09 36.19
CA VAL A 28 -15.59 -32.01 35.98
C VAL A 28 -16.18 -31.81 34.59
N VAL A 29 -16.37 -32.91 33.84
CA VAL A 29 -17.12 -32.88 32.56
C VAL A 29 -18.47 -33.53 32.79
N VAL A 30 -19.54 -32.85 32.38
CA VAL A 30 -20.91 -33.38 32.49
C VAL A 30 -21.31 -34.02 31.17
N GLY A 31 -21.59 -35.32 31.18
CA GLY A 31 -22.10 -36.04 30.02
C GLY A 31 -23.56 -35.70 29.71
N GLY A 32 -24.07 -36.15 28.56
CA GLY A 32 -25.47 -35.94 28.14
C GLY A 32 -26.52 -36.49 29.12
N ASP A 33 -26.10 -37.32 30.06
CA ASP A 33 -26.93 -37.95 31.08
C ASP A 33 -26.97 -37.12 32.39
N GLY A 34 -26.29 -35.97 32.42
CA GLY A 34 -26.28 -35.03 33.56
C GLY A 34 -25.35 -35.42 34.72
N VAL A 35 -24.55 -36.49 34.59
CA VAL A 35 -23.57 -36.91 35.61
C VAL A 35 -22.19 -36.31 35.28
N GLY A 36 -21.59 -35.65 36.27
CA GLY A 36 -20.24 -35.09 36.18
C GLY A 36 -19.16 -36.10 36.53
N VAL A 37 -18.14 -36.25 35.68
CA VAL A 37 -16.95 -37.10 35.90
C VAL A 37 -15.73 -36.22 36.07
N ASP A 38 -14.95 -36.43 37.14
CA ASP A 38 -13.66 -35.76 37.38
C ASP A 38 -12.60 -36.28 36.39
N VAL A 39 -11.98 -35.35 35.65
CA VAL A 39 -10.96 -35.62 34.62
C VAL A 39 -9.64 -34.90 34.92
N SER A 40 -9.43 -34.47 36.16
CA SER A 40 -8.25 -33.70 36.60
C SER A 40 -6.91 -34.42 36.36
N THR A 41 -6.89 -35.74 36.24
CA THR A 41 -5.67 -36.55 36.01
C THR A 41 -5.27 -36.68 34.53
N ALA A 42 -6.11 -36.28 33.57
CA ALA A 42 -5.92 -36.64 32.16
C ALA A 42 -5.26 -35.55 31.28
N ALA A 43 -5.29 -34.27 31.67
CA ALA A 43 -4.64 -33.19 30.92
C ALA A 43 -4.56 -31.88 31.74
N PRO A 44 -3.48 -31.64 32.50
CA PRO A 44 -3.24 -30.32 33.09
C PRO A 44 -2.89 -29.33 31.95
N PHE A 45 -3.77 -28.37 31.67
CA PHE A 45 -3.42 -27.27 30.78
C PHE A 45 -2.36 -26.40 31.48
N PRO A 46 -1.27 -26.00 30.80
CA PRO A 46 -0.39 -24.98 31.32
C PRO A 46 -1.12 -23.64 31.26
N VAL A 47 -1.58 -23.15 32.41
CA VAL A 47 -2.05 -21.76 32.55
C VAL A 47 -0.81 -20.92 32.84
N ASN A 48 -0.38 -20.15 31.85
CA ASN A 48 0.62 -19.11 32.07
C ASN A 48 -0.09 -17.93 32.78
N VAL A 49 -0.13 -17.97 34.10
CA VAL A 49 -0.69 -16.88 34.91
C VAL A 49 0.38 -15.78 34.97
N ALA A 50 0.29 -14.80 34.08
CA ALA A 50 0.81 -13.49 34.41
C ALA A 50 0.03 -13.02 35.65
N GLU A 51 0.69 -13.04 36.81
CA GLU A 51 0.06 -12.69 38.08
C GLU A 51 -0.50 -11.27 38.03
N VAL A 52 -1.81 -11.14 37.87
CA VAL A 52 -2.57 -9.98 38.34
C VAL A 52 -3.30 -10.48 39.57
N SER A 53 -2.89 -10.00 40.75
CA SER A 53 -3.51 -10.37 42.00
C SER A 53 -5.00 -9.99 41.99
N ALA A 54 -5.88 -10.95 41.80
CA ALA A 54 -7.33 -10.76 41.91
C ALA A 54 -7.72 -10.66 43.39
N THR A 55 -7.48 -9.50 44.01
CA THR A 55 -7.93 -9.22 45.39
C THR A 55 -8.74 -7.95 45.51
N GLU A 56 -9.36 -7.47 44.43
CA GLU A 56 -10.36 -6.41 44.52
C GLU A 56 -11.63 -6.81 43.80
N SER A 57 -12.74 -6.84 44.54
CA SER A 57 -14.07 -7.07 44.01
C SER A 57 -14.46 -5.92 43.09
N LEU A 58 -14.58 -6.18 41.79
CA LEU A 58 -14.99 -5.24 40.76
C LEU A 58 -16.49 -4.92 40.92
N GLN A 59 -16.82 -4.04 41.87
CA GLN A 59 -18.22 -3.72 42.21
C GLN A 59 -18.64 -2.32 41.80
N THR A 60 -17.73 -1.51 41.25
CA THR A 60 -18.02 -0.12 40.87
C THR A 60 -17.62 0.20 39.43
N GLU A 61 -18.24 1.22 38.85
CA GLU A 61 -17.97 1.70 37.49
C GLU A 61 -16.52 2.20 37.32
N ALA A 62 -15.84 2.58 38.43
CA ALA A 62 -14.43 2.95 38.44
C ALA A 62 -13.49 1.76 38.22
N ASP A 63 -13.89 0.54 38.61
CA ASP A 63 -13.08 -0.67 38.48
C ASP A 63 -13.01 -1.19 37.04
N LEU A 64 -13.97 -0.82 36.18
CA LEU A 64 -13.90 -1.03 34.72
C LEU A 64 -12.67 -0.37 34.10
N THR A 65 -12.16 0.71 34.72
CA THR A 65 -10.96 1.43 34.25
C THR A 65 -9.69 0.60 34.47
N LYS A 66 -9.65 -0.26 35.49
CA LYS A 66 -8.51 -1.14 35.78
C LYS A 66 -8.41 -2.29 34.76
N ILE A 67 -9.55 -2.77 34.24
CA ILE A 67 -9.59 -3.79 33.17
C ILE A 67 -9.08 -3.23 31.83
N LYS A 68 -9.35 -1.94 31.54
CA LYS A 68 -8.90 -1.27 30.32
C LYS A 68 -7.37 -1.19 30.19
N GLY A 69 -6.62 -1.24 31.30
CA GLY A 69 -5.16 -1.15 31.28
C GLY A 69 -4.42 -2.44 30.92
N THR A 70 -5.10 -3.60 30.89
CA THR A 70 -4.41 -4.92 30.78
C THR A 70 -4.91 -5.77 29.61
N ALA A 71 -6.06 -5.47 29.00
CA ALA A 71 -6.64 -6.31 27.94
C ALA A 71 -6.58 -5.74 26.51
N ILE A 72 -5.93 -4.59 26.28
CA ILE A 72 -5.67 -4.08 24.93
C ILE A 72 -4.22 -3.63 24.91
N SER A 73 -3.35 -4.52 24.46
CA SER A 73 -2.05 -4.08 23.94
C SER A 73 -2.33 -3.01 22.88
N LEU A 74 -1.86 -1.79 23.12
CA LEU A 74 -1.84 -0.73 22.10
C LEU A 74 -0.96 -1.13 20.89
N ASP A 75 -0.20 -2.21 21.00
CA ASP A 75 0.63 -2.78 19.93
C ASP A 75 -0.15 -3.77 19.05
N ASN A 76 -1.44 -4.00 19.30
CA ASN A 76 -2.29 -4.77 18.39
C ASN A 76 -3.71 -4.19 18.36
N PRO A 77 -3.99 -3.18 17.52
CA PRO A 77 -5.34 -2.68 17.34
C PRO A 77 -6.18 -3.78 16.66
N MET A 78 -6.87 -4.58 17.46
CA MET A 78 -8.04 -5.27 16.92
C MET A 78 -8.95 -4.19 16.30
N PRO A 79 -9.39 -4.36 15.04
CA PRO A 79 -10.16 -3.33 14.34
C PRO A 79 -11.36 -2.95 15.19
N ILE A 80 -11.61 -1.64 15.32
CA ILE A 80 -12.84 -1.08 15.87
C ILE A 80 -14.00 -1.94 15.34
N THR A 81 -14.67 -2.66 16.24
CA THR A 81 -15.71 -3.62 15.89
C THR A 81 -16.82 -2.89 15.14
N GLY A 82 -16.87 -3.08 13.81
CA GLY A 82 -17.84 -2.46 12.91
C GLY A 82 -17.23 -1.62 11.76
N LEU A 83 -15.95 -1.25 11.83
CA LEU A 83 -15.26 -0.54 10.76
C LEU A 83 -14.56 -1.54 9.82
N ASP A 84 -14.70 -1.35 8.50
CA ASP A 84 -13.96 -2.13 7.52
C ASP A 84 -12.44 -1.95 7.76
N PRO A 85 -11.65 -3.03 7.92
CA PRO A 85 -10.21 -2.92 8.18
C PRO A 85 -9.45 -2.11 7.12
N MET A 86 -9.83 -2.19 5.85
CA MET A 86 -9.18 -1.41 4.78
C MET A 86 -9.48 0.08 4.92
N LEU A 87 -10.70 0.43 5.35
CA LEU A 87 -11.05 1.80 5.67
C LEU A 87 -10.27 2.29 6.91
N ALA A 88 -10.11 1.45 7.93
CA ALA A 88 -9.31 1.79 9.11
C ALA A 88 -7.83 2.06 8.76
N ILE A 89 -7.24 1.27 7.86
CA ILE A 89 -5.89 1.51 7.31
C ILE A 89 -5.86 2.83 6.53
N ALA A 90 -6.83 3.07 5.64
CA ALA A 90 -6.90 4.30 4.86
C ALA A 90 -7.07 5.55 5.74
N MET A 91 -7.73 5.42 6.90
CA MET A 91 -7.86 6.48 7.90
C MET A 91 -6.62 6.64 8.79
N GLY A 92 -5.61 5.76 8.69
CA GLY A 92 -4.43 5.77 9.55
C GLY A 92 -4.70 5.36 10.99
N LEU A 93 -5.79 4.64 11.27
CA LEU A 93 -6.17 4.20 12.62
C LEU A 93 -5.40 2.97 13.08
N ILE A 94 -4.72 2.28 12.17
CA ILE A 94 -3.92 1.08 12.44
C ILE A 94 -2.45 1.46 12.28
N PRO A 95 -1.70 1.64 13.39
CA PRO A 95 -0.27 1.96 13.32
C PRO A 95 0.52 0.89 12.57
N GLY A 96 1.51 1.31 11.80
CA GLY A 96 2.33 0.40 10.99
C GLY A 96 1.71 -0.05 9.68
N TYR A 97 0.48 0.39 9.35
CA TYR A 97 -0.19 0.05 8.10
C TYR A 97 -0.54 1.31 7.31
N SER A 98 -0.34 1.25 5.99
CA SER A 98 -0.78 2.29 5.08
C SER A 98 -1.29 1.69 3.76
N ALA A 99 -2.10 2.44 3.02
CA ALA A 99 -2.67 1.99 1.75
C ALA A 99 -2.19 2.87 0.60
N VAL A 100 -1.88 2.24 -0.53
CA VAL A 100 -1.50 2.89 -1.77
C VAL A 100 -2.42 2.42 -2.88
N ASN A 101 -3.08 3.38 -3.53
CA ASN A 101 -3.85 3.15 -4.75
C ASN A 101 -3.07 3.72 -5.95
N LYS A 102 -2.81 2.85 -6.93
CA LYS A 102 -2.16 3.23 -8.19
C LYS A 102 -3.11 2.96 -9.34
N PHE A 103 -3.18 3.91 -10.24
CA PHE A 103 -3.94 3.83 -11.48
C PHE A 103 -3.16 4.54 -12.58
N GLY A 104 -3.30 4.06 -13.79
CA GLY A 104 -2.71 4.66 -14.97
C GLY A 104 -3.57 4.47 -16.20
N HIS A 105 -3.28 5.28 -17.20
CA HIS A 105 -3.94 5.29 -18.49
C HIS A 105 -2.88 5.48 -19.57
N ASN A 106 -2.95 4.67 -20.62
CA ASN A 106 -2.21 4.89 -21.86
C ASN A 106 -3.26 4.99 -22.98
N PRO A 107 -3.45 6.16 -23.60
CA PRO A 107 -4.52 6.41 -24.58
C PRO A 107 -4.28 5.72 -25.93
N ALA A 108 -3.04 5.30 -26.21
CA ALA A 108 -2.63 4.78 -27.51
C ALA A 108 -1.61 3.66 -27.34
N ALA A 109 -1.93 2.67 -26.52
CA ALA A 109 -1.02 1.59 -26.16
C ALA A 109 -0.68 0.70 -27.35
N THR A 110 0.61 0.39 -27.49
CA THR A 110 1.14 -0.65 -28.38
C THR A 110 1.83 -1.79 -27.59
N ALA A 111 2.29 -2.82 -28.29
CA ALA A 111 2.87 -3.99 -27.65
C ALA A 111 4.24 -3.67 -27.05
N GLY A 112 4.44 -4.04 -25.78
CA GLY A 112 5.67 -3.80 -25.03
C GLY A 112 5.67 -2.53 -24.19
N GLU A 113 4.62 -1.71 -24.28
CA GLU A 113 4.48 -0.47 -23.52
C GLU A 113 4.03 -0.70 -22.07
N ASP A 114 4.15 0.34 -21.24
CA ASP A 114 3.68 0.33 -19.86
C ASP A 114 2.40 1.18 -19.73
N ILE A 115 1.58 0.94 -18.69
CA ILE A 115 0.38 1.74 -18.45
C ILE A 115 0.75 3.00 -17.66
N TRP A 116 1.05 4.08 -18.40
CA TRP A 116 1.36 5.41 -17.89
C TRP A 116 1.11 6.51 -18.94
N GLY A 117 0.95 7.75 -18.48
CA GLY A 117 0.59 8.88 -19.33
C GLY A 117 1.59 9.26 -20.41
N GLY A 118 2.88 8.90 -20.27
CA GLY A 118 3.90 9.23 -21.27
C GLY A 118 3.91 8.34 -22.51
N GLY A 119 3.18 7.21 -22.49
CA GLY A 119 3.21 6.21 -23.55
C GLY A 119 4.55 5.49 -23.66
N GLY A 120 4.64 4.45 -24.49
CA GLY A 120 5.90 3.72 -24.67
C GLY A 120 6.34 2.95 -23.41
N VAL A 121 7.63 2.59 -23.39
CA VAL A 121 8.25 1.91 -22.23
C VAL A 121 8.67 2.92 -21.18
N TYR A 122 8.24 2.72 -19.94
CA TYR A 122 8.74 3.52 -18.83
C TYR A 122 10.20 3.15 -18.52
N GLY A 123 11.09 4.14 -18.60
CA GLY A 123 12.55 3.94 -18.55
C GLY A 123 13.26 4.53 -17.33
N PHE A 124 12.59 5.32 -16.50
CA PHE A 124 13.22 6.02 -15.37
C PHE A 124 13.42 5.09 -14.17
N PHE A 125 14.53 4.34 -14.19
CA PHE A 125 14.98 3.50 -13.08
C PHE A 125 16.46 3.73 -12.78
N PRO A 126 16.87 4.95 -12.41
CA PRO A 126 18.26 5.22 -12.07
C PRO A 126 18.69 4.41 -10.84
N THR A 127 20.00 4.17 -10.72
CA THR A 127 20.60 3.44 -9.59
C THR A 127 20.99 4.35 -8.43
N GLU A 128 21.04 5.66 -8.67
CA GLU A 128 21.33 6.71 -7.70
C GLU A 128 20.29 7.82 -7.88
N ALA A 129 20.08 8.65 -6.85
CA ALA A 129 19.21 9.80 -6.98
C ALA A 129 19.78 10.80 -8.01
N VAL A 130 18.91 11.36 -8.84
CA VAL A 130 19.29 12.32 -9.88
C VAL A 130 18.51 13.62 -9.70
N ALA A 131 19.15 14.74 -10.06
CA ALA A 131 18.47 16.02 -10.18
C ALA A 131 17.45 15.98 -11.32
N MET A 132 16.31 16.64 -11.11
CA MET A 132 15.18 16.64 -12.02
C MET A 132 14.67 18.06 -12.21
N ASP A 133 14.12 18.34 -13.38
CA ASP A 133 13.39 19.57 -13.68
C ASP A 133 11.94 19.24 -14.01
N VAL A 134 11.04 20.15 -13.64
CA VAL A 134 9.67 20.18 -14.15
C VAL A 134 9.52 21.24 -15.23
N VAL A 135 8.79 20.91 -16.29
CA VAL A 135 8.43 21.85 -17.36
C VAL A 135 7.01 21.60 -17.84
N SER A 136 6.27 22.66 -18.17
CA SER A 136 4.99 22.56 -18.89
C SER A 136 5.19 22.78 -20.39
N SER A 137 4.30 22.22 -21.22
CA SER A 137 4.20 22.59 -22.62
C SER A 137 3.39 23.87 -22.89
N ASP A 138 2.82 24.49 -21.85
CA ASP A 138 1.97 25.68 -21.95
C ASP A 138 2.48 26.79 -21.01
N ASP A 139 2.48 28.05 -21.46
CA ASP A 139 2.97 29.18 -20.69
C ASP A 139 1.99 29.66 -19.61
N GLU A 140 0.71 29.31 -19.73
CA GLU A 140 -0.31 29.59 -18.73
C GLU A 140 -0.29 28.60 -17.54
N ASP A 141 0.54 27.55 -17.60
CA ASP A 141 0.91 26.74 -16.44
C ASP A 141 2.11 27.38 -15.71
N GLY A 142 1.93 28.62 -15.28
CA GLY A 142 2.96 29.42 -14.63
C GLY A 142 2.61 29.80 -13.20
N GLY A 143 3.62 30.10 -12.39
CA GLY A 143 3.46 30.47 -11.00
C GLY A 143 2.97 31.90 -10.77
N ALA A 144 2.70 32.69 -11.81
CA ALA A 144 2.18 34.04 -11.65
C ALA A 144 0.69 33.99 -11.33
N GLY A 145 0.21 34.84 -10.43
CA GLY A 145 -1.21 34.86 -10.02
C GLY A 145 -2.20 35.27 -11.12
N THR A 146 -1.72 35.61 -12.31
CA THR A 146 -2.52 35.87 -13.51
C THR A 146 -2.68 34.67 -14.42
N ASP A 147 -1.84 33.66 -14.23
CA ASP A 147 -1.78 32.50 -15.11
C ASP A 147 -3.02 31.63 -14.88
N THR A 148 -3.57 31.10 -15.97
CA THR A 148 -4.89 30.46 -15.92
C THR A 148 -4.82 28.95 -15.64
N GLY A 149 -3.68 28.32 -15.86
CA GLY A 149 -3.42 26.88 -15.70
C GLY A 149 -2.87 26.48 -14.33
N ALA A 150 -2.00 25.48 -14.29
CA ALA A 150 -1.38 25.01 -13.05
C ALA A 150 -0.33 25.99 -12.53
N LEU A 151 -0.41 26.35 -11.25
CA LEU A 151 0.52 27.30 -10.60
C LEU A 151 1.57 26.58 -9.75
N THR A 152 1.12 25.62 -8.94
CA THR A 152 2.00 24.81 -8.08
C THR A 152 1.66 23.34 -8.16
N ILE A 153 2.67 22.50 -8.05
CA ILE A 153 2.55 21.05 -8.03
C ILE A 153 3.19 20.47 -6.78
N GLN A 154 2.68 19.34 -6.33
CA GLN A 154 3.32 18.48 -5.34
C GLN A 154 3.94 17.28 -6.04
N VAL A 155 5.22 17.04 -5.80
CA VAL A 155 5.96 15.87 -6.30
C VAL A 155 6.15 14.89 -5.15
N TYR A 156 5.94 13.60 -5.41
CA TYR A 156 6.16 12.51 -4.47
C TYR A 156 7.06 11.43 -5.10
N GLY A 157 8.08 11.04 -4.36
CA GLY A 157 9.05 10.06 -4.81
C GLY A 157 9.89 9.50 -3.69
N LEU A 158 11.01 8.90 -4.06
CA LEU A 158 11.98 8.31 -3.15
C LEU A 158 13.34 9.01 -3.29
N ASP A 159 14.04 9.19 -2.17
CA ASP A 159 15.42 9.67 -2.13
C ASP A 159 16.43 8.54 -2.41
N ASN A 160 17.72 8.84 -2.31
CA ASN A 160 18.79 7.87 -2.53
C ASN A 160 18.78 6.70 -1.52
N ASP A 161 18.20 6.93 -0.33
CA ASP A 161 18.04 5.92 0.73
C ASP A 161 16.73 5.12 0.59
N TRP A 162 15.97 5.37 -0.49
CA TRP A 162 14.65 4.79 -0.78
C TRP A 162 13.57 5.20 0.23
N LEU A 163 13.78 6.29 0.96
CA LEU A 163 12.80 6.85 1.87
C LEU A 163 11.85 7.77 1.11
N GLU A 164 10.60 7.83 1.56
CA GLU A 164 9.58 8.69 0.95
C GLU A 164 9.93 10.16 1.20
N GLN A 165 9.92 10.94 0.11
CA GLN A 165 10.10 12.38 0.16
C GLN A 165 9.10 13.05 -0.79
N ASN A 166 8.84 14.33 -0.54
CA ASN A 166 7.95 15.13 -1.34
C ASN A 166 8.35 16.61 -1.28
N GLU A 167 8.01 17.37 -2.33
CA GLU A 167 8.22 18.81 -2.37
C GLU A 167 7.13 19.52 -3.18
N THR A 168 6.90 20.79 -2.84
CA THR A 168 6.02 21.69 -3.60
C THR A 168 6.87 22.54 -4.53
N VAL A 169 6.54 22.55 -5.82
CA VAL A 169 7.23 23.33 -6.85
C VAL A 169 6.27 24.33 -7.47
N THR A 170 6.70 25.58 -7.58
CA THR A 170 6.01 26.61 -8.36
C THR A 170 6.44 26.51 -9.82
N LEU A 171 5.48 26.37 -10.74
CA LEU A 171 5.75 26.24 -12.17
C LEU A 171 6.20 27.56 -12.79
N ASN A 172 6.78 27.49 -13.99
CA ASN A 172 7.20 28.67 -14.76
C ASN A 172 6.90 28.48 -16.26
N GLY A 173 5.72 27.92 -16.55
CA GLY A 173 5.26 27.62 -17.90
C GLY A 173 6.22 26.70 -18.64
N THR A 174 6.67 27.16 -19.81
CA THR A 174 7.61 26.45 -20.69
C THR A 174 9.07 26.54 -20.25
N THR A 175 9.39 27.28 -19.19
CA THR A 175 10.74 27.34 -18.65
C THR A 175 10.93 26.25 -17.59
N PRO A 176 11.92 25.35 -17.73
CA PRO A 176 12.20 24.33 -16.72
C PRO A 176 12.49 24.92 -15.34
N VAL A 177 11.92 24.31 -14.31
CA VAL A 177 12.16 24.64 -12.90
C VAL A 177 12.82 23.44 -12.25
N ALA A 178 14.02 23.64 -11.69
CA ALA A 178 14.74 22.60 -10.98
C ALA A 178 14.02 22.25 -9.67
N LEU A 179 13.89 20.96 -9.41
CA LEU A 179 13.45 20.43 -8.13
C LEU A 179 14.54 20.65 -7.08
N ALA A 180 14.15 20.89 -5.83
CA ALA A 180 15.07 21.07 -4.73
C ALA A 180 15.68 19.73 -4.26
N ASN A 181 14.92 18.63 -4.40
CA ASN A 181 15.38 17.30 -4.06
C ASN A 181 15.84 16.50 -5.30
N GLU A 182 16.71 15.53 -5.07
CA GLU A 182 17.09 14.52 -6.07
C GLU A 182 16.27 13.24 -5.84
N TYR A 183 15.92 12.54 -6.92
CA TYR A 183 15.03 11.38 -6.85
C TYR A 183 15.63 10.14 -7.49
N ILE A 184 15.50 8.99 -6.82
CA ILE A 184 15.76 7.68 -7.43
C ILE A 184 14.50 7.12 -8.10
N ARG A 185 13.31 7.49 -7.61
CA ARG A 185 12.00 7.15 -8.18
C ARG A 185 11.05 8.32 -7.97
N ILE A 186 10.17 8.57 -8.93
CA ILE A 186 9.05 9.50 -8.77
C ILE A 186 7.79 8.77 -9.18
N PHE A 187 6.81 8.68 -8.28
CA PHE A 187 5.61 7.88 -8.52
C PHE A 187 4.32 8.69 -8.55
N ARG A 188 4.32 9.96 -8.13
CA ARG A 188 3.13 10.82 -8.24
C ARG A 188 3.50 12.30 -8.30
N THR A 189 2.81 13.02 -9.18
CA THR A 189 2.72 14.49 -9.15
C THR A 189 1.24 14.89 -9.17
N ILE A 190 0.88 15.94 -8.41
CA ILE A 190 -0.48 16.47 -8.30
C ILE A 190 -0.42 17.99 -8.41
N VAL A 191 -1.30 18.60 -9.20
CA VAL A 191 -1.50 20.05 -9.21
C VAL A 191 -2.17 20.46 -7.89
N LEU A 192 -1.50 21.30 -7.10
CA LEU A 192 -2.02 21.77 -5.81
C LEU A 192 -2.86 23.03 -5.95
N THR A 193 -2.40 23.96 -6.80
CA THR A 193 -3.09 25.22 -7.05
C THR A 193 -3.11 25.49 -8.55
N ALA A 194 -4.25 25.89 -9.05
CA ALA A 194 -4.46 26.28 -10.45
C ALA A 194 -5.19 27.63 -10.50
N GLY A 195 -5.06 28.32 -11.63
CA GLY A 195 -5.83 29.50 -11.98
C GLY A 195 -7.26 29.15 -12.40
N SER A 196 -7.83 29.93 -13.32
CA SER A 196 -9.23 29.81 -13.72
C SER A 196 -9.59 28.52 -14.47
N VAL A 197 -8.62 27.78 -15.00
CA VAL A 197 -8.85 26.48 -15.66
C VAL A 197 -8.98 25.34 -14.64
N GLU A 198 -8.63 25.57 -13.38
CA GLU A 198 -8.73 24.60 -12.27
C GLU A 198 -7.89 23.32 -12.44
N THR A 199 -7.04 23.25 -13.47
CA THR A 199 -6.11 22.15 -13.77
C THR A 199 -4.96 22.64 -14.67
N ASN A 200 -4.01 21.76 -15.02
CA ASN A 200 -2.95 22.06 -15.98
C ASN A 200 -3.48 22.13 -17.42
N ILE A 201 -3.06 23.13 -18.19
CA ILE A 201 -3.45 23.32 -19.58
C ILE A 201 -2.51 22.53 -20.51
N GLY A 202 -1.21 22.61 -20.26
CA GLY A 202 -0.17 21.88 -20.97
C GLY A 202 0.14 20.53 -20.33
N ASN A 203 0.98 19.75 -21.01
CA ASN A 203 1.54 18.54 -20.42
C ASN A 203 2.65 18.91 -19.45
N LEU A 204 2.59 18.38 -18.22
CA LEU A 204 3.65 18.56 -17.24
C LEU A 204 4.59 17.37 -17.28
N ILE A 205 5.89 17.64 -17.38
CA ILE A 205 6.90 16.60 -17.53
C ILE A 205 7.98 16.84 -16.47
N ILE A 206 8.30 15.77 -15.71
CA ILE A 206 9.43 15.77 -14.79
C ILE A 206 10.48 14.81 -15.32
N ALA A 207 11.65 15.34 -15.67
CA ALA A 207 12.74 14.59 -16.27
C ALA A 207 14.10 15.04 -15.72
N SER A 208 15.14 14.20 -15.85
CA SER A 208 16.50 14.59 -15.42
C SER A 208 17.03 15.76 -16.26
N THR A 209 17.80 16.66 -15.63
CA THR A 209 18.21 18.04 -16.02
C THR A 209 18.98 18.21 -17.36
N GLU A 210 18.96 17.26 -18.30
CA GLU A 210 19.50 17.43 -19.66
C GLU A 210 18.52 18.16 -20.61
N ALA A 211 17.53 18.89 -20.08
CA ALA A 211 16.42 19.49 -20.84
C ALA A 211 16.80 20.78 -21.62
N ALA A 212 18.04 20.89 -22.10
CA ALA A 212 18.44 21.82 -23.16
C ALA A 212 18.64 21.06 -24.48
N GLY A 213 17.65 20.29 -24.92
CA GLY A 213 17.76 19.50 -26.17
C GLY A 213 16.60 18.58 -26.55
N GLY A 214 15.50 18.57 -25.77
CA GLY A 214 14.43 17.60 -25.93
C GLY A 214 14.53 16.47 -24.92
N ILE A 215 13.39 15.93 -24.54
CA ILE A 215 13.27 14.87 -23.53
C ILE A 215 13.78 13.57 -24.13
N ALA A 216 14.95 13.10 -23.67
CA ALA A 216 15.47 11.80 -24.08
C ALA A 216 14.60 10.65 -23.52
N GLU A 217 14.41 9.59 -24.33
CA GLU A 217 13.81 8.36 -23.83
C GLU A 217 14.62 7.84 -22.63
N ASN A 218 13.95 7.47 -21.54
CA ASN A 218 14.48 7.04 -20.23
C ASN A 218 14.83 8.14 -19.20
N THR A 219 14.64 9.42 -19.47
CA THR A 219 14.84 10.48 -18.45
C THR A 219 13.55 10.90 -17.74
N VAL A 220 12.39 10.54 -18.28
CA VAL A 220 11.07 10.96 -17.78
C VAL A 220 10.65 10.12 -16.57
N GLY A 221 10.65 10.73 -15.40
CA GLY A 221 10.13 10.12 -14.18
C GLY A 221 8.60 10.20 -14.10
N VAL A 222 8.01 11.29 -14.60
CA VAL A 222 6.56 11.56 -14.55
C VAL A 222 6.09 12.32 -15.79
N TYR A 223 4.89 11.97 -16.25
CA TYR A 223 4.14 12.69 -17.28
C TYR A 223 2.69 12.90 -16.82
N VAL A 224 2.21 14.15 -16.88
CA VAL A 224 0.81 14.53 -16.61
C VAL A 224 0.24 15.11 -17.90
N ASN A 225 -0.80 14.49 -18.46
CA ASN A 225 -1.42 15.05 -19.67
C ASN A 225 -2.16 16.35 -19.34
N ALA A 226 -2.29 17.21 -20.33
CA ALA A 226 -3.20 18.35 -20.31
C ALA A 226 -4.57 17.96 -19.73
N GLY A 227 -5.02 18.70 -18.71
CA GLY A 227 -6.31 18.51 -18.06
C GLY A 227 -6.37 17.46 -16.94
N ASP A 228 -5.38 16.57 -16.81
CA ASP A 228 -5.44 15.46 -15.86
C ASP A 228 -5.31 15.89 -14.38
N GLY A 229 -4.59 16.98 -14.11
CA GLY A 229 -4.33 17.49 -12.76
C GLY A 229 -3.43 16.60 -11.89
N GLN A 230 -3.09 15.39 -12.34
CA GLN A 230 -2.18 14.47 -11.64
C GLN A 230 -1.63 13.40 -12.58
N THR A 231 -0.53 12.77 -12.17
CA THR A 231 0.03 11.64 -12.90
C THR A 231 -0.94 10.45 -12.92
N GLN A 232 -1.14 9.89 -14.10
CA GLN A 232 -1.80 8.59 -14.29
C GLN A 232 -0.74 7.54 -14.64
N GLN A 233 -0.27 6.77 -13.65
CA GLN A 233 0.71 5.70 -13.88
C GLN A 233 0.57 4.54 -12.91
N THR A 234 0.79 3.33 -13.44
CA THR A 234 0.84 2.09 -12.66
C THR A 234 2.23 1.79 -12.11
N ILE A 235 3.20 2.68 -12.29
CA ILE A 235 4.55 2.53 -11.76
C ILE A 235 4.58 2.95 -10.29
N TYR A 236 5.10 2.08 -9.44
CA TYR A 236 5.32 2.35 -8.02
C TYR A 236 6.49 1.53 -7.50
N THR A 237 7.10 1.99 -6.41
CA THR A 237 8.20 1.30 -5.74
C THR A 237 7.91 1.26 -4.25
N ILE A 238 8.05 0.08 -3.64
CA ILE A 238 7.90 -0.06 -2.19
C ILE A 238 9.05 0.70 -1.50
N PRO A 239 8.77 1.66 -0.59
CA PRO A 239 9.82 2.40 0.12
C PRO A 239 10.67 1.49 1.03
N ALA A 240 11.86 1.97 1.42
CA ALA A 240 12.64 1.35 2.50
C ALA A 240 11.85 1.34 3.81
N GLY A 241 12.06 0.29 4.61
CA GLY A 241 11.36 0.09 5.88
C GLY A 241 9.92 -0.42 5.74
N LYS A 242 9.46 -0.77 4.53
CA LYS A 242 8.09 -1.23 4.28
C LYS A 242 8.05 -2.54 3.49
N THR A 243 7.02 -3.34 3.73
CA THR A 243 6.66 -4.54 2.96
C THR A 243 5.29 -4.36 2.30
N GLY A 244 5.20 -4.62 1.00
CA GLY A 244 3.96 -4.45 0.23
C GLY A 244 3.15 -5.75 0.07
N TYR A 245 1.83 -5.63 0.13
CA TYR A 245 0.87 -6.71 -0.10
C TYR A 245 -0.18 -6.29 -1.13
N PHE A 246 -0.32 -7.03 -2.22
CA PHE A 246 -1.36 -6.78 -3.23
C PHE A 246 -2.73 -7.23 -2.73
N ILE A 247 -3.70 -6.32 -2.77
CA ILE A 247 -5.09 -6.59 -2.38
C ILE A 247 -5.97 -6.77 -3.61
N LYS A 248 -5.79 -5.91 -4.60
CA LYS A 248 -6.64 -5.85 -5.79
C LYS A 248 -5.83 -5.40 -7.00
N GLY A 249 -6.16 -5.95 -8.17
CA GLY A 249 -5.72 -5.44 -9.47
C GLY A 249 -6.90 -5.33 -10.42
N TYR A 250 -6.80 -4.41 -11.38
CA TYR A 250 -7.75 -4.31 -12.48
C TYR A 250 -7.08 -3.81 -13.74
N THR A 251 -7.66 -4.18 -14.88
CA THR A 251 -7.35 -3.63 -16.20
C THR A 251 -8.64 -3.46 -16.98
N ALA A 252 -8.63 -2.48 -17.86
CA ALA A 252 -9.69 -2.23 -18.81
C ALA A 252 -9.07 -1.81 -20.14
N MET A 253 -9.76 -2.16 -21.22
CA MET A 253 -9.42 -1.70 -22.56
C MET A 253 -10.67 -1.14 -23.22
N ALA A 254 -10.47 -0.09 -24.01
CA ALA A 254 -11.49 0.50 -24.86
C ALA A 254 -10.94 0.65 -26.27
N ASP A 255 -11.79 0.30 -27.24
CA ASP A 255 -11.60 0.61 -28.65
C ASP A 255 -12.94 1.15 -29.18
N ASP A 256 -12.85 2.17 -30.02
CA ASP A 256 -14.01 2.73 -30.71
C ASP A 256 -14.50 1.79 -31.83
N ASP A 257 -13.59 1.03 -32.43
CA ASP A 257 -13.87 0.17 -33.58
C ASP A 257 -14.51 -1.18 -33.20
N LYS A 258 -14.26 -1.69 -31.98
CA LYS A 258 -14.86 -2.93 -31.41
C LYS A 258 -14.73 -4.15 -32.32
N ASN A 259 -13.62 -4.31 -33.05
CA ASN A 259 -13.44 -5.41 -34.00
C ASN A 259 -12.87 -6.69 -33.35
N GLY A 260 -12.96 -6.83 -32.02
CA GLY A 260 -12.49 -8.03 -31.32
C GLY A 260 -10.99 -8.04 -31.08
N GLU A 261 -10.41 -6.85 -30.91
CA GLU A 261 -9.00 -6.63 -30.62
C GLU A 261 -8.63 -7.29 -29.28
N VAL A 262 -7.41 -7.80 -29.20
CA VAL A 262 -6.89 -8.46 -28.00
C VAL A 262 -5.82 -7.58 -27.38
N ALA A 263 -5.84 -7.46 -26.05
CA ALA A 263 -4.76 -6.89 -25.27
C ALA A 263 -4.38 -7.83 -24.13
N GLU A 264 -3.08 -8.05 -23.95
CA GLU A 264 -2.51 -8.85 -22.87
C GLU A 264 -1.77 -7.95 -21.90
N PHE A 265 -2.05 -8.14 -20.60
CA PHE A 265 -1.51 -7.33 -19.53
C PHE A 265 -0.77 -8.22 -18.53
N GLN A 266 0.40 -7.76 -18.09
CA GLN A 266 1.18 -8.42 -17.05
C GLN A 266 1.47 -7.47 -15.90
N TRP A 267 1.15 -7.92 -14.69
CA TRP A 267 1.70 -7.33 -13.47
C TRP A 267 3.12 -7.83 -13.31
N GLN A 268 4.07 -6.91 -13.28
CA GLN A 268 5.48 -7.23 -13.11
C GLN A 268 6.00 -6.56 -11.84
N ALA A 269 6.81 -7.30 -11.10
CA ALA A 269 7.52 -6.77 -9.94
C ALA A 269 9.00 -7.12 -10.03
N ARG A 270 9.85 -6.19 -9.62
CA ARG A 270 11.31 -6.32 -9.61
C ARG A 270 11.88 -5.85 -8.28
N PRO A 271 12.30 -6.76 -7.39
CA PRO A 271 13.05 -6.40 -6.19
C PRO A 271 14.41 -5.80 -6.57
N ASN A 272 14.77 -4.63 -6.03
CA ASN A 272 16.07 -3.99 -6.27
C ASN A 272 17.06 -4.18 -5.10
N ASN A 273 17.03 -5.33 -4.43
CA ASN A 273 17.98 -5.67 -3.34
C ASN A 273 19.41 -6.03 -3.85
N GLY A 274 19.87 -5.38 -4.92
CA GLY A 274 21.19 -5.56 -5.54
C GLY A 274 21.32 -4.81 -6.88
N VAL A 275 22.49 -4.88 -7.51
CA VAL A 275 22.70 -4.39 -8.88
C VAL A 275 22.06 -5.39 -9.86
N ASN A 276 21.05 -4.96 -10.64
CA ASN A 276 20.32 -5.76 -11.66
C ASN A 276 19.21 -6.70 -11.14
N GLY A 277 18.19 -6.18 -10.45
CA GLY A 277 16.94 -6.91 -10.25
C GLY A 277 16.32 -7.35 -11.59
N ALA A 278 15.67 -8.53 -11.62
CA ALA A 278 14.93 -9.00 -12.80
C ALA A 278 13.42 -8.82 -12.62
N TRP A 279 12.74 -8.45 -13.70
CA TRP A 279 11.27 -8.38 -13.71
C TRP A 279 10.67 -9.79 -13.64
N ALA A 280 9.83 -10.03 -12.64
CA ALA A 280 9.07 -11.26 -12.50
C ALA A 280 7.57 -10.99 -12.70
N VAL A 281 6.92 -11.80 -13.53
CA VAL A 281 5.47 -11.77 -13.74
C VAL A 281 4.77 -12.26 -12.47
N LYS A 282 3.80 -11.49 -11.98
CA LYS A 282 2.98 -11.77 -10.77
C LYS A 282 1.54 -12.10 -11.10
N GLY A 283 1.11 -11.80 -12.31
CA GLY A 283 -0.20 -12.10 -12.85
C GLY A 283 -0.26 -11.68 -14.30
N GLU A 284 -1.13 -12.33 -15.06
CA GLU A 284 -1.32 -12.07 -16.47
C GLU A 284 -2.80 -12.23 -16.82
N VAL A 285 -3.29 -11.36 -17.69
CA VAL A 285 -4.65 -11.44 -18.22
C VAL A 285 -4.68 -11.03 -19.67
N GLY A 286 -5.40 -11.80 -20.49
CA GLY A 286 -5.80 -11.41 -21.82
C GLY A 286 -7.23 -10.90 -21.81
N LEU A 287 -7.47 -9.77 -22.45
CA LEU A 287 -8.79 -9.21 -22.70
C LEU A 287 -9.04 -9.19 -24.21
N ASN A 288 -10.29 -9.43 -24.60
CA ASN A 288 -10.74 -9.27 -25.98
C ASN A 288 -11.88 -8.26 -26.01
N ASN A 289 -11.82 -7.33 -26.96
CA ASN A 289 -12.76 -6.24 -27.09
C ASN A 289 -13.84 -6.48 -28.14
N ILE A 290 -14.72 -7.47 -27.92
CA ILE A 290 -16.06 -7.48 -28.54
C ILE A 290 -17.00 -6.61 -27.68
N GLY A 291 -16.67 -5.32 -27.54
CA GLY A 291 -17.43 -4.37 -26.73
C GLY A 291 -16.59 -3.56 -25.73
N THR A 292 -16.60 -3.94 -24.45
CA THR A 292 -15.73 -3.36 -23.42
C THR A 292 -15.12 -4.48 -22.61
N GLY A 293 -13.80 -4.64 -22.70
CA GLY A 293 -13.05 -5.62 -21.92
C GLY A 293 -12.66 -5.03 -20.57
N THR A 294 -13.11 -5.64 -19.47
CA THR A 294 -12.61 -5.31 -18.13
C THR A 294 -12.28 -6.58 -17.36
N TRP A 295 -11.24 -6.51 -16.54
CA TRP A 295 -10.89 -7.55 -15.60
C TRP A 295 -10.62 -6.92 -14.25
N GLN A 296 -11.11 -7.57 -13.21
CA GLN A 296 -10.84 -7.18 -11.84
C GLN A 296 -10.63 -8.43 -11.02
N TYR A 297 -9.56 -8.44 -10.23
CA TYR A 297 -9.26 -9.51 -9.31
C TYR A 297 -8.98 -8.97 -7.92
N ARG A 298 -9.65 -9.57 -6.94
CA ARG A 298 -9.38 -9.34 -5.52
C ARG A 298 -8.70 -10.59 -4.98
N TYR A 299 -7.53 -10.41 -4.41
CA TYR A 299 -6.76 -11.50 -3.83
C TYR A 299 -7.45 -11.97 -2.55
N GLY A 300 -7.87 -13.24 -2.50
CA GLY A 300 -8.49 -13.84 -1.29
C GLY A 300 -7.49 -14.00 -0.14
N VAL A 301 -6.20 -14.12 -0.47
CA VAL A 301 -5.06 -13.96 0.43
C VAL A 301 -4.11 -12.99 -0.28
N PRO A 302 -3.68 -11.89 0.36
CA PRO A 302 -2.86 -10.89 -0.31
C PRO A 302 -1.61 -11.50 -0.96
N ALA A 303 -1.39 -11.20 -2.24
CA ALA A 303 -0.17 -11.66 -2.91
C ALA A 303 1.02 -10.81 -2.43
N GLY A 304 1.93 -11.43 -1.70
CA GLY A 304 3.04 -10.82 -0.99
C GLY A 304 3.66 -11.83 -0.01
N PRO A 305 4.82 -11.54 0.60
CA PRO A 305 5.40 -10.22 0.80
C PRO A 305 6.24 -9.72 -0.38
N LEU A 306 5.95 -8.50 -0.86
CA LEU A 306 6.87 -7.75 -1.71
C LEU A 306 7.86 -7.02 -0.79
N PRO A 307 9.16 -7.33 -0.86
CA PRO A 307 10.14 -6.66 -0.02
C PRO A 307 10.24 -5.17 -0.37
N GLU A 308 10.82 -4.39 0.53
CA GLU A 308 11.23 -3.02 0.25
C GLU A 308 12.02 -2.91 -1.07
N LYS A 309 12.02 -1.71 -1.66
CA LYS A 309 12.75 -1.38 -2.90
C LYS A 309 12.29 -2.18 -4.12
N THR A 310 11.11 -2.78 -4.06
CA THR A 310 10.51 -3.51 -5.19
C THR A 310 9.78 -2.55 -6.11
N ASP A 311 10.24 -2.46 -7.36
CA ASP A 311 9.51 -1.77 -8.43
C ASP A 311 8.32 -2.62 -8.90
N ILE A 312 7.22 -1.97 -9.24
CA ILE A 312 5.96 -2.57 -9.68
C ILE A 312 5.48 -1.79 -10.89
N ARG A 313 5.00 -2.51 -11.91
CA ARG A 313 4.33 -1.92 -13.08
C ARG A 313 3.29 -2.87 -13.67
N ILE A 314 2.36 -2.31 -14.46
CA ILE A 314 1.55 -3.08 -15.40
C ILE A 314 2.07 -2.81 -16.81
N ARG A 315 2.45 -3.89 -17.50
CA ARG A 315 2.96 -3.88 -18.87
C ARG A 315 1.94 -4.48 -19.83
N ILE A 316 1.81 -3.89 -21.01
CA ILE A 316 1.07 -4.43 -22.14
C ILE A 316 2.03 -5.33 -22.94
N THR A 317 1.80 -6.63 -22.98
CA THR A 317 2.71 -7.59 -23.64
C THR A 317 2.35 -7.86 -25.09
N GLY A 318 1.07 -7.78 -25.42
CA GLY A 318 0.58 -8.00 -26.77
C GLY A 318 -0.66 -7.17 -26.99
N VAL A 319 -0.75 -6.52 -28.15
CA VAL A 319 -1.98 -5.92 -28.67
C VAL A 319 -2.11 -6.19 -30.15
N THR A 320 -3.34 -6.34 -30.63
CA THR A 320 -3.62 -6.53 -32.06
C THR A 320 -3.89 -5.23 -32.81
N ALA A 321 -4.04 -4.12 -32.09
CA ALA A 321 -4.24 -2.77 -32.59
C ALA A 321 -3.72 -1.74 -31.56
N THR A 322 -3.70 -0.46 -31.93
CA THR A 322 -3.47 0.63 -30.98
C THR A 322 -4.74 0.89 -30.17
N LEU A 323 -4.65 0.85 -28.84
CA LEU A 323 -5.82 0.82 -27.96
C LEU A 323 -5.68 1.75 -26.76
N GLY A 324 -6.80 2.30 -26.29
CA GLY A 324 -6.86 2.98 -25.00
C GLY A 324 -6.93 1.95 -23.89
N VAL A 325 -5.97 1.97 -22.97
CA VAL A 325 -5.90 1.01 -21.85
C VAL A 325 -5.76 1.69 -20.50
N VAL A 326 -6.46 1.15 -19.52
CA VAL A 326 -6.42 1.61 -18.13
C VAL A 326 -6.06 0.43 -17.24
N GLY A 327 -5.28 0.68 -16.20
CA GLY A 327 -4.96 -0.33 -15.21
C GLY A 327 -4.71 0.28 -13.85
N GLY A 328 -4.81 -0.54 -12.82
CA GLY A 328 -4.53 -0.12 -11.47
C GLY A 328 -4.50 -1.26 -10.47
N TYR A 329 -4.04 -0.94 -9.27
CA TYR A 329 -3.94 -1.87 -8.17
C TYR A 329 -3.95 -1.16 -6.82
N ASP A 330 -4.34 -1.93 -5.81
CA ASP A 330 -4.33 -1.53 -4.40
C ASP A 330 -3.27 -2.35 -3.66
N ILE A 331 -2.41 -1.65 -2.93
CA ILE A 331 -1.36 -2.24 -2.08
C ILE A 331 -1.56 -1.76 -0.65
N VAL A 332 -1.44 -2.68 0.30
CA VAL A 332 -1.23 -2.36 1.70
C VAL A 332 0.26 -2.44 1.99
N LEU A 333 0.81 -1.39 2.59
CA LEU A 333 2.18 -1.37 3.09
C LEU A 333 2.16 -1.62 4.59
N VAL A 334 3.09 -2.45 5.05
CA VAL A 334 3.32 -2.74 6.46
C VAL A 334 4.74 -2.31 6.81
N ASP A 335 4.91 -1.55 7.88
CA ASP A 335 6.23 -1.14 8.37
C ASP A 335 7.00 -2.37 8.90
N ASN A 336 8.30 -2.45 8.61
CA ASN A 336 9.18 -3.57 8.95
C ASN A 336 9.67 -3.57 10.40
#